data_AF-A0ABD0YKJ2-F1
#
_entry.id   AF-A0ABD0YKJ2-F1
#
_cell.length_a   1.000
_cell.length_b   1.000
_cell.length_c   1.000
_cell.angle_alpha   90.00
_cell.angle_beta   90.00
_cell.angle_gamma   90.00
#
_symmetry.space_group_name_H-M   'P 1'
#
loop_
_entity.id
_entity.type
_entity.pdbx_description
1 polymer ?
#
loop_
_entity_poly.entity_id
_entity_poly.type
_entity_poly.pdbx_seq_one_letter_code
_entity_poly.pdbx_strand_id
1 'polypeptide(L)'
;MAVPASKRKLKMSPTLAPYLERHRIYELFFEIGSLLAVEKPKDHILFLRNFFYNMRLKRDRPRVVLIAPPHVDTQKLAYFMCKTLGAEPISLDDITLNIPTEVTLTFKELEPESARLAETARYLTAKEHVLRKGWVFYGYPRTRLEGRVMLRLGVIPTHTIHIVPSHDMYSPNDAWRESLQSWSAERLKEAVDKYKLNIIDLKEIFKSTFQDVAVRARSLEELAKICNGYVKRCPFKRPPMLYRIALVGTRGSCRRSLASMLAVKFNLVHVDVIRLVDQGRVMENELGEQIRRCDKYNCKIFGNIILELLNRRLLKQDCLDQGWILTNFPRDRADMEALDRFPQPPNRVIVLAADTGKCLARLRRRRINDRTGRMEYPKPPAGESAVGDVLKYRAHPDDRPQLVRQEQEYFSQHVQDLLEYCGDTCSVVSVSRGDLHAVVERLCGVIVAPSPSAEPRWPPPGRPSVSAPSSGIRLAPIPPQLHDHLPSTMDTLYFPYRGFQGVTFDQPRPKPSDST
;
A
#
# COMPACT_ATOMS: atom_id res chain seq x y z
N MET A 1 19.81 -41.42 -16.32
CA MET A 1 18.57 -41.21 -17.12
C MET A 1 18.15 -39.75 -16.99
N ALA A 2 18.06 -39.01 -18.10
CA ALA A 2 17.62 -37.62 -18.09
C ALA A 2 16.10 -37.57 -17.84
N VAL A 3 15.69 -36.98 -16.72
CA VAL A 3 14.27 -36.72 -16.44
C VAL A 3 13.73 -35.75 -17.51
N PRO A 4 12.63 -36.07 -18.22
CA PRO A 4 12.01 -35.20 -19.20
C PRO A 4 11.79 -33.79 -18.63
N ALA A 5 12.05 -32.74 -19.42
CA ALA A 5 11.91 -31.35 -18.96
C ALA A 5 10.51 -31.06 -18.38
N SER A 6 9.47 -31.72 -18.89
CA SER A 6 8.08 -31.62 -18.41
C SER A 6 7.83 -32.24 -17.02
N LYS A 7 8.74 -33.09 -16.52
CA LYS A 7 8.64 -33.75 -15.20
C LYS A 7 9.49 -33.07 -14.11
N ARG A 8 10.28 -32.06 -14.45
CA ARG A 8 11.04 -31.27 -13.46
C ARG A 8 10.10 -30.29 -12.79
N LYS A 9 9.99 -30.33 -11.46
CA LYS A 9 9.29 -29.28 -10.70
C LYS A 9 9.95 -27.94 -11.01
N LEU A 10 9.20 -27.01 -11.61
CA LEU A 10 9.65 -25.65 -11.87
C LEU A 10 9.97 -24.99 -10.52
N LYS A 11 11.27 -24.77 -10.25
CA LYS A 11 11.69 -23.93 -9.14
C LYS A 11 11.59 -22.48 -9.60
N MET A 12 10.52 -21.79 -9.20
CA MET A 12 10.40 -20.36 -9.43
C MET A 12 11.47 -19.63 -8.62
N SER A 13 12.14 -18.66 -9.24
CA SER A 13 13.09 -17.81 -8.53
C SER A 13 12.37 -17.04 -7.40
N PRO A 14 12.98 -16.89 -6.21
CA PRO A 14 12.40 -16.07 -5.13
C PRO A 14 12.23 -14.58 -5.53
N THR A 15 12.87 -14.15 -6.63
CA THR A 15 12.71 -12.81 -7.22
C THR A 15 11.51 -12.66 -8.16
N LEU A 16 10.88 -13.76 -8.59
CA LEU A 16 9.82 -13.70 -9.61
C LEU A 16 8.58 -12.97 -9.09
N ALA A 17 8.04 -13.36 -7.93
CA ALA A 17 6.86 -12.69 -7.37
C ALA A 17 7.10 -11.19 -7.09
N PRO A 18 8.23 -10.78 -6.45
CA PRO A 18 8.59 -9.38 -6.34
C PRO A 18 8.69 -8.63 -7.68
N TYR A 19 9.23 -9.28 -8.71
CA TYR A 19 9.30 -8.71 -10.06
C TYR A 19 7.90 -8.49 -10.65
N LEU A 20 7.02 -9.49 -10.56
CA LEU A 20 5.64 -9.39 -11.04
C LEU A 20 4.87 -8.28 -10.32
N GLU A 21 5.03 -8.14 -9.01
CA GLU A 21 4.42 -7.06 -8.21
C GLU A 21 4.99 -5.69 -8.60
N ARG A 22 6.33 -5.56 -8.66
CA ARG A 22 7.02 -4.30 -8.98
C ARG A 22 6.61 -3.75 -10.34
N HIS A 23 6.47 -4.63 -11.33
CA HIS A 23 6.07 -4.24 -12.68
C HIS A 23 4.55 -4.31 -12.91
N ARG A 24 3.76 -4.56 -11.86
CA ARG A 24 2.28 -4.67 -11.89
C ARG A 24 1.78 -5.57 -13.01
N ILE A 25 2.45 -6.71 -13.14
CA ILE A 25 2.19 -7.70 -14.19
C ILE A 25 0.92 -8.51 -13.86
N TYR A 26 0.57 -8.68 -12.59
CA TYR A 26 -0.70 -9.31 -12.19
C TYR A 26 -1.90 -8.50 -12.71
N GLU A 27 -1.85 -7.18 -12.59
CA GLU A 27 -2.89 -6.28 -13.07
C GLU A 27 -3.00 -6.31 -14.59
N LEU A 28 -1.86 -6.41 -15.29
CA LEU A 28 -1.81 -6.61 -16.73
C LEU A 28 -2.50 -7.92 -17.13
N PHE A 29 -2.16 -9.04 -16.50
CA PHE A 29 -2.79 -10.32 -16.79
C PHE A 29 -4.29 -10.30 -16.51
N PHE A 30 -4.70 -9.66 -15.42
CA PHE A 30 -6.11 -9.48 -15.10
C PHE A 30 -6.84 -8.67 -16.18
N GLU A 31 -6.25 -7.58 -16.67
CA GLU A 31 -6.84 -6.76 -17.75
C GLU A 31 -6.94 -7.53 -19.06
N ILE A 32 -5.87 -8.24 -19.45
CA ILE A 32 -5.87 -9.10 -20.64
C ILE A 32 -6.99 -10.13 -20.56
N GLY A 33 -7.06 -10.87 -19.45
CA GLY A 33 -8.08 -11.90 -19.24
C GLY A 33 -9.49 -11.32 -19.28
N SER A 34 -9.70 -10.16 -18.66
CA SER A 34 -10.99 -9.47 -18.64
C SER A 34 -11.42 -9.08 -20.06
N LEU A 35 -10.53 -8.47 -20.84
CA LEU A 35 -10.85 -8.01 -22.19
C LEU A 35 -11.04 -9.16 -23.18
N LEU A 36 -10.23 -10.21 -23.10
CA LEU A 36 -10.43 -11.42 -23.91
C LEU A 36 -11.79 -12.06 -23.63
N ALA A 37 -12.22 -12.07 -22.36
CA ALA A 37 -13.53 -12.60 -21.98
C ALA A 37 -14.70 -11.75 -22.49
N VAL A 38 -14.53 -10.43 -22.55
CA VAL A 38 -15.55 -9.48 -23.04
C VAL A 38 -15.62 -9.46 -24.57
N GLU A 39 -14.49 -9.24 -25.25
CA GLU A 39 -14.46 -9.02 -26.70
C GLU A 39 -14.48 -10.30 -27.53
N LYS A 40 -14.03 -11.43 -26.95
CA LYS A 40 -13.96 -12.75 -27.62
C LYS A 40 -13.46 -12.67 -29.07
N PRO A 41 -12.27 -12.08 -29.31
CA PRO A 41 -11.75 -11.87 -30.66
C PRO A 41 -11.51 -13.19 -31.37
N LYS A 42 -11.76 -13.22 -32.69
CA LYS A 42 -11.47 -14.41 -33.52
C LYS A 42 -9.96 -14.70 -33.57
N ASP A 43 -9.15 -13.67 -33.70
CA ASP A 43 -7.68 -13.74 -33.64
C ASP A 43 -7.19 -13.13 -32.34
N HIS A 44 -6.86 -14.00 -31.38
CA HIS A 44 -6.38 -13.61 -30.06
C HIS A 44 -4.96 -13.01 -30.11
N ILE A 45 -4.11 -13.40 -31.07
CA ILE A 45 -2.72 -12.91 -31.15
C ILE A 45 -2.71 -11.48 -31.66
N LEU A 46 -3.42 -11.21 -32.76
CA LEU A 46 -3.53 -9.86 -33.30
C LEU A 46 -4.19 -8.91 -32.29
N PHE A 47 -5.22 -9.40 -31.59
CA PHE A 47 -5.85 -8.66 -30.51
C PHE A 47 -4.85 -8.30 -29.40
N LEU A 48 -4.07 -9.28 -28.90
CA LEU A 48 -3.06 -9.03 -27.88
C LEU A 48 -1.99 -8.05 -28.34
N ARG A 49 -1.53 -8.14 -29.59
CA ARG A 49 -0.55 -7.20 -30.17
C ARG A 49 -1.07 -5.76 -30.13
N ASN A 50 -2.29 -5.54 -30.61
CA ASN A 50 -2.93 -4.22 -30.60
C ASN A 50 -3.25 -3.75 -29.17
N PHE A 51 -3.63 -4.69 -28.29
CA PHE A 51 -3.85 -4.42 -26.88
C PHE A 51 -2.58 -3.89 -26.22
N PHE A 52 -1.43 -4.56 -26.36
CA PHE A 52 -0.18 -4.12 -25.74
C PHE A 52 0.27 -2.74 -26.23
N TYR A 53 0.09 -2.45 -27.52
CA TYR A 53 0.36 -1.13 -28.09
C TYR A 53 -0.49 -0.05 -27.39
N ASN A 54 -1.79 -0.28 -27.27
CA ASN A 54 -2.73 0.64 -26.63
C ASN A 54 -2.56 0.70 -25.10
N MET A 55 -2.17 -0.41 -24.46
CA MET A 55 -2.05 -0.52 -23.01
C MET A 55 -0.96 0.41 -22.48
N ARG A 56 0.14 0.59 -23.22
CA ARG A 56 1.16 1.59 -22.88
C ARG A 56 0.58 3.01 -22.75
N LEU A 57 -0.44 3.34 -23.55
CA LEU A 57 -1.11 4.63 -23.50
C LEU A 57 -2.16 4.71 -22.39
N LYS A 58 -2.90 3.61 -22.16
CA LYS A 58 -4.01 3.50 -21.19
C LYS A 58 -3.56 3.25 -19.75
N ARG A 59 -2.38 2.70 -19.53
CA ARG A 59 -1.89 2.26 -18.22
C ARG A 59 -1.88 3.45 -17.26
N ASP A 60 -2.47 3.24 -16.09
CA ASP A 60 -2.60 4.24 -15.01
C ASP A 60 -3.39 5.50 -15.36
N ARG A 61 -4.09 5.50 -16.50
CA ARG A 61 -4.99 6.59 -16.87
C ARG A 61 -6.32 6.47 -16.13
N PRO A 62 -6.81 7.57 -15.52
CA PRO A 62 -8.08 7.57 -14.81
C PRO A 62 -9.21 7.29 -15.80
N ARG A 63 -10.06 6.33 -15.45
CA ARG A 63 -11.30 6.02 -16.16
C ARG A 63 -12.41 6.07 -15.14
N VAL A 64 -13.08 7.21 -15.04
CA VAL A 64 -13.98 7.50 -13.92
C VAL A 64 -15.38 7.70 -14.44
N VAL A 65 -16.36 7.09 -13.79
CA VAL A 65 -17.77 7.43 -13.94
C VAL A 65 -18.17 8.22 -12.69
N LEU A 66 -18.62 9.46 -12.87
CA LEU A 66 -19.13 10.31 -11.81
C LEU A 66 -20.66 10.28 -11.83
N ILE A 67 -21.24 9.77 -10.74
CA ILE A 67 -22.68 9.72 -10.53
C ILE A 67 -23.00 10.65 -9.36
N ALA A 68 -23.89 11.62 -9.56
CA ALA A 68 -24.34 12.47 -8.48
C ALA A 68 -25.83 12.80 -8.64
N PRO A 69 -26.49 13.21 -7.54
CA PRO A 69 -27.86 13.70 -7.59
C PRO A 69 -28.01 14.91 -8.53
N PRO A 70 -29.21 15.15 -9.06
CA PRO A 70 -29.45 16.23 -10.02
C PRO A 70 -29.21 17.64 -9.45
N HIS A 71 -29.21 17.80 -8.13
CA HIS A 71 -28.98 19.09 -7.47
C HIS A 71 -27.48 19.48 -7.34
N VAL A 72 -26.58 18.51 -7.54
CA VAL A 72 -25.13 18.73 -7.49
C VAL A 72 -24.63 19.12 -8.88
N ASP A 73 -23.78 20.15 -8.96
CA ASP A 73 -23.14 20.53 -10.22
C ASP A 73 -22.02 19.56 -10.58
N THR A 74 -22.45 18.47 -11.24
CA THR A 74 -21.56 17.41 -11.74
C THR A 74 -20.58 17.92 -12.79
N GLN A 75 -20.94 18.95 -13.56
CA GLN A 75 -20.08 19.50 -14.60
C GLN A 75 -18.89 20.24 -13.97
N LYS A 76 -19.15 21.18 -13.05
CA LYS A 76 -18.08 21.87 -12.31
C LYS A 76 -17.23 20.88 -11.52
N LEU A 77 -17.84 19.89 -10.87
CA LEU A 77 -17.12 18.84 -10.14
C LEU A 77 -16.22 18.01 -11.06
N ALA A 78 -16.74 17.52 -12.19
CA ALA A 78 -15.97 16.77 -13.18
C ALA A 78 -14.80 17.60 -13.73
N TYR A 79 -15.02 18.90 -13.98
CA TYR A 79 -13.97 19.81 -14.44
C TYR A 79 -12.85 19.97 -13.40
N PHE A 80 -13.18 20.19 -12.12
CA PHE A 80 -12.17 20.26 -11.04
C PHE A 80 -11.39 18.95 -10.87
N MET A 81 -12.07 17.81 -11.00
CA MET A 81 -11.42 16.50 -11.01
C MET A 81 -10.46 16.37 -12.19
N CYS A 82 -10.93 16.65 -13.40
CA CYS A 82 -10.14 16.56 -14.63
C CYS A 82 -8.91 17.48 -14.62
N LYS A 83 -9.03 18.71 -14.09
CA LYS A 83 -7.91 19.65 -13.94
C LYS A 83 -6.77 19.07 -13.10
N THR A 84 -7.10 18.30 -12.06
CA THR A 84 -6.09 17.66 -11.19
C THR A 84 -5.58 16.34 -11.76
N LEU A 85 -6.46 15.55 -12.39
CA LEU A 85 -6.14 14.23 -12.94
C LEU A 85 -5.47 14.28 -14.31
N GLY A 86 -5.56 15.41 -15.02
CA GLY A 86 -5.16 15.51 -16.43
C GLY A 86 -6.03 14.69 -17.38
N ALA A 87 -7.27 14.40 -16.99
CA ALA A 87 -8.24 13.57 -17.73
C ALA A 87 -9.16 14.42 -18.61
N GLU A 88 -9.82 13.79 -19.59
CA GLU A 88 -10.81 14.46 -20.44
C GLU A 88 -12.23 14.31 -19.85
N PRO A 89 -12.96 15.40 -19.58
CA PRO A 89 -14.36 15.32 -19.17
C PRO A 89 -15.22 14.93 -20.39
N ILE A 90 -16.12 13.95 -20.22
CA ILE A 90 -17.06 13.56 -21.28
C ILE A 90 -18.47 13.58 -20.69
N SER A 91 -19.32 14.45 -21.23
CA SER A 91 -20.70 14.60 -20.79
C SER A 91 -21.64 13.66 -21.56
N LEU A 92 -22.86 13.51 -21.05
CA LEU A 92 -23.94 12.90 -21.83
C LEU A 92 -24.19 13.67 -23.13
N ASP A 93 -24.10 15.00 -23.12
CA ASP A 93 -24.35 15.83 -24.30
C ASP A 93 -23.27 15.60 -25.38
N ASP A 94 -22.01 15.37 -24.99
CA ASP A 94 -20.95 15.01 -25.92
C ASP A 94 -21.21 13.64 -26.56
N ILE A 95 -21.79 12.69 -25.80
CA ILE A 95 -22.16 11.37 -26.31
C ILE A 95 -23.35 11.48 -27.27
N THR A 96 -24.33 12.34 -26.99
CA THR A 96 -25.52 12.48 -27.86
C THR A 96 -25.22 13.25 -29.14
N LEU A 97 -24.35 14.27 -29.09
CA LEU A 97 -23.99 15.08 -30.26
C LEU A 97 -23.12 14.32 -31.28
N ASN A 98 -22.38 13.30 -30.85
CA ASN A 98 -21.47 12.52 -31.70
C ASN A 98 -22.05 11.16 -32.13
N ILE A 99 -23.36 10.94 -32.01
CA ILE A 99 -23.99 9.67 -32.39
C ILE A 99 -23.75 9.41 -33.89
N PRO A 100 -23.09 8.30 -34.26
CA PRO A 100 -22.93 7.95 -35.67
C PRO A 100 -24.28 7.77 -36.35
N THR A 101 -24.43 8.28 -37.57
CA THR A 101 -25.64 8.13 -38.40
C THR A 101 -25.92 6.67 -38.78
N GLU A 102 -24.87 5.83 -38.84
CA GLU A 102 -24.96 4.40 -39.11
C GLU A 102 -24.44 3.61 -37.90
N VAL A 103 -25.36 3.07 -37.10
CA VAL A 103 -25.04 2.17 -35.98
C VAL A 103 -25.33 0.74 -36.42
N THR A 104 -24.26 -0.01 -36.74
CA THR A 104 -24.35 -1.42 -37.15
C THR A 104 -24.25 -2.32 -35.91
N LEU A 105 -25.33 -2.43 -35.12
CA LEU A 105 -25.35 -3.37 -33.99
C LEU A 105 -26.32 -4.53 -34.18
N THR A 106 -25.74 -5.72 -34.23
CA THR A 106 -26.41 -7.03 -34.14
C THR A 106 -26.56 -7.48 -32.69
N PHE A 107 -27.22 -6.69 -31.84
CA PHE A 107 -27.63 -7.16 -30.52
C PHE A 107 -29.16 -7.24 -30.47
N LYS A 108 -29.71 -8.45 -30.63
CA LYS A 108 -31.17 -8.71 -30.70
C LYS A 108 -31.96 -8.35 -29.43
N GLU A 109 -31.30 -7.98 -28.33
CA GLU A 109 -31.90 -7.90 -26.98
C GLU A 109 -31.70 -6.54 -26.28
N LEU A 110 -31.24 -5.51 -26.99
CA LEU A 110 -30.87 -4.23 -26.39
C LEU A 110 -31.72 -3.08 -26.92
N GLU A 111 -32.18 -2.22 -26.01
CA GLU A 111 -32.87 -0.98 -26.37
C GLU A 111 -31.98 -0.16 -27.33
N PRO A 112 -32.50 0.29 -28.48
CA PRO A 112 -31.69 0.91 -29.52
C PRO A 112 -30.94 2.16 -29.04
N GLU A 113 -31.57 3.00 -28.21
CA GLU A 113 -30.97 4.25 -27.74
C GLU A 113 -29.76 4.00 -26.82
N SER A 114 -29.95 3.17 -25.78
CA SER A 114 -28.88 2.77 -24.86
C SER A 114 -27.67 2.16 -25.58
N ALA A 115 -27.91 1.42 -26.68
CA ALA A 115 -26.85 0.86 -27.51
C ALA A 115 -26.06 1.94 -28.28
N ARG A 116 -26.74 2.90 -28.91
CA ARG A 116 -26.09 4.01 -29.64
C ARG A 116 -25.24 4.88 -28.71
N LEU A 117 -25.73 5.17 -27.51
CA LEU A 117 -24.98 5.93 -26.51
C LEU A 117 -23.69 5.21 -26.11
N ALA A 118 -23.78 3.90 -25.86
CA ALA A 118 -22.64 3.09 -25.46
C ALA A 118 -21.59 2.96 -26.57
N GLU A 119 -22.01 2.87 -27.85
CA GLU A 119 -21.08 2.89 -28.98
C GLU A 119 -20.36 4.22 -29.13
N THR A 120 -21.09 5.32 -28.98
CA THR A 120 -20.51 6.65 -29.08
C THR A 120 -19.53 6.88 -27.92
N ALA A 121 -19.88 6.43 -26.72
CA ALA A 121 -18.96 6.41 -25.58
C ALA A 121 -17.69 5.58 -25.87
N ARG A 122 -17.82 4.41 -26.53
CA ARG A 122 -16.67 3.60 -26.96
C ARG A 122 -15.81 4.34 -27.98
N TYR A 123 -16.42 4.96 -28.98
CA TYR A 123 -15.72 5.73 -30.00
C TYR A 123 -14.96 6.93 -29.40
N LEU A 124 -15.61 7.73 -28.56
CA LEU A 124 -14.99 8.86 -27.88
C LEU A 124 -13.81 8.43 -27.00
N THR A 125 -13.99 7.36 -26.21
CA THR A 125 -12.93 6.85 -25.34
C THR A 125 -11.79 6.16 -26.09
N ALA A 126 -11.98 5.77 -27.36
CA ALA A 126 -10.95 5.19 -28.20
C ALA A 126 -10.06 6.23 -28.91
N LYS A 127 -10.42 7.52 -28.90
CA LYS A 127 -9.61 8.59 -29.50
C LYS A 127 -8.25 8.69 -28.80
N GLU A 128 -7.17 8.87 -29.57
CA GLU A 128 -5.80 8.81 -29.05
C GLU A 128 -5.52 9.78 -27.89
N HIS A 129 -6.00 11.02 -27.98
CA HIS A 129 -5.83 12.01 -26.92
C HIS A 129 -6.55 11.62 -25.62
N VAL A 130 -7.74 11.02 -25.72
CA VAL A 130 -8.51 10.50 -24.57
C VAL A 130 -7.82 9.29 -23.97
N LEU A 131 -7.28 8.39 -24.81
CA LEU A 131 -6.51 7.24 -24.34
C LEU A 131 -5.26 7.65 -23.55
N ARG A 132 -4.58 8.73 -23.98
CA ARG A 132 -3.38 9.25 -23.32
C ARG A 132 -3.66 10.02 -22.03
N LYS A 133 -4.84 10.64 -21.89
CA LYS A 133 -5.22 11.43 -20.71
C LYS A 133 -6.04 10.65 -19.68
N GLY A 134 -6.84 9.70 -20.15
CA GLY A 134 -7.95 9.15 -19.37
C GLY A 134 -9.22 9.98 -19.55
N TRP A 135 -10.31 9.54 -18.93
CA TRP A 135 -11.63 10.15 -19.06
C TRP A 135 -12.41 10.16 -17.75
N VAL A 136 -13.28 11.16 -17.61
CA VAL A 136 -14.29 11.25 -16.55
C VAL A 136 -15.65 11.44 -17.21
N PHE A 137 -16.47 10.39 -17.21
CA PHE A 137 -17.86 10.49 -17.61
C PHE A 137 -18.68 11.16 -16.52
N TYR A 138 -19.56 12.08 -16.90
CA TYR A 138 -20.60 12.62 -16.02
C TYR A 138 -21.94 12.69 -16.75
N GLY A 139 -23.02 12.39 -16.03
CA GLY A 139 -24.37 12.29 -16.61
C GLY A 139 -24.62 11.01 -17.42
N TYR A 140 -23.64 10.12 -17.57
CA TYR A 140 -23.74 8.80 -18.18
C TYR A 140 -22.88 7.78 -17.41
N PRO A 141 -23.35 6.54 -17.15
CA PRO A 141 -24.70 6.03 -17.40
C PRO A 141 -25.71 6.47 -16.33
N ARG A 142 -26.99 6.52 -16.71
CA ARG A 142 -28.13 6.94 -15.88
C ARG A 142 -29.01 5.78 -15.43
N THR A 143 -29.01 4.68 -16.18
CA THR A 143 -29.89 3.52 -15.93
C THR A 143 -29.09 2.22 -15.88
N ARG A 144 -29.73 1.17 -15.33
CA ARG A 144 -29.19 -0.19 -15.30
C ARG A 144 -28.80 -0.68 -16.70
N LEU A 145 -29.64 -0.39 -17.69
CA LEU A 145 -29.43 -0.85 -19.06
C LEU A 145 -28.21 -0.17 -19.68
N GLU A 146 -28.16 1.16 -19.66
CA GLU A 146 -27.02 1.96 -20.15
C GLU A 146 -25.70 1.46 -19.56
N GLY A 147 -25.65 1.25 -18.23
CA GLY A 147 -24.46 0.72 -17.55
C GLY A 147 -24.06 -0.69 -17.99
N ARG A 148 -25.03 -1.58 -18.23
CA ARG A 148 -24.75 -2.93 -18.75
C ARG A 148 -24.22 -2.90 -20.19
N VAL A 149 -24.78 -2.06 -21.05
CA VAL A 149 -24.32 -1.97 -22.45
C VAL A 149 -22.92 -1.39 -22.52
N MET A 150 -22.66 -0.32 -21.75
CA MET A 150 -21.35 0.31 -21.62
C MET A 150 -20.26 -0.71 -21.30
N LEU A 151 -20.50 -1.57 -20.30
CA LEU A 151 -19.55 -2.62 -19.91
C LEU A 151 -19.41 -3.71 -20.99
N ARG A 152 -20.51 -4.14 -21.63
CA ARG A 152 -20.49 -5.15 -22.70
C ARG A 152 -19.69 -4.69 -23.92
N LEU A 153 -19.70 -3.39 -24.23
CA LEU A 153 -18.92 -2.81 -25.33
C LEU A 153 -17.46 -2.48 -24.94
N GLY A 154 -17.02 -2.87 -23.74
CA GLY A 154 -15.64 -2.70 -23.30
C GLY A 154 -15.31 -1.32 -22.73
N VAL A 155 -16.30 -0.45 -22.51
CA VAL A 155 -16.11 0.84 -21.83
C VAL A 155 -16.13 0.62 -20.32
N ILE A 156 -15.01 0.11 -19.79
CA ILE A 156 -14.91 -0.33 -18.40
C ILE A 156 -14.22 0.76 -17.56
N PRO A 157 -14.91 1.38 -16.57
CA PRO A 157 -14.29 2.33 -15.67
C PRO A 157 -13.34 1.65 -14.69
N THR A 158 -12.33 2.39 -14.27
CA THR A 158 -11.51 2.05 -13.09
C THR A 158 -12.24 2.43 -11.80
N HIS A 159 -12.97 3.53 -11.77
CA HIS A 159 -13.65 4.01 -10.57
C HIS A 159 -15.05 4.50 -10.94
N THR A 160 -16.02 4.21 -10.09
CA THR A 160 -17.36 4.76 -10.16
C THR A 160 -17.59 5.53 -8.87
N ILE A 161 -17.49 6.86 -8.95
CA ILE A 161 -17.64 7.73 -7.79
C ILE A 161 -19.09 8.18 -7.71
N HIS A 162 -19.71 7.89 -6.58
CA HIS A 162 -21.05 8.34 -6.27
C HIS A 162 -21.04 9.39 -5.17
N ILE A 163 -21.61 10.55 -5.47
CA ILE A 163 -21.74 11.63 -4.51
C ILE A 163 -22.99 11.40 -3.67
N VAL A 164 -22.79 11.25 -2.36
CA VAL A 164 -23.87 11.09 -1.39
C VAL A 164 -24.17 12.47 -0.79
N PRO A 165 -25.38 13.02 -1.00
CA PRO A 165 -25.78 14.29 -0.40
C PRO A 165 -25.85 14.16 1.12
N SER A 166 -25.85 15.27 1.86
CA SER A 166 -26.02 15.21 3.31
C SER A 166 -27.40 14.66 3.69
N HIS A 167 -27.57 14.23 4.95
CA HIS A 167 -28.85 13.69 5.44
C HIS A 167 -30.00 14.68 5.23
N ASP A 168 -29.70 15.97 5.34
CA ASP A 168 -30.58 17.06 4.96
C ASP A 168 -30.35 17.36 3.48
N MET A 169 -30.94 16.55 2.59
CA MET A 169 -31.05 16.92 1.18
C MET A 169 -31.63 18.34 1.15
N TYR A 170 -31.02 19.25 0.39
CA TYR A 170 -31.36 20.69 0.34
C TYR A 170 -30.70 21.62 1.38
N SER A 171 -29.60 21.23 2.03
CA SER A 171 -28.74 22.24 2.66
C SER A 171 -28.31 23.27 1.59
N PRO A 172 -28.42 24.59 1.82
CA PRO A 172 -27.91 25.60 0.89
C PRO A 172 -26.42 25.41 0.54
N ASN A 173 -25.67 24.72 1.41
CA ASN A 173 -24.27 24.37 1.20
C ASN A 173 -24.06 23.20 0.22
N ASP A 174 -25.08 22.39 -0.05
CA ASP A 174 -25.06 21.24 -0.98
C ASP A 174 -25.50 21.61 -2.41
N ALA A 175 -25.94 22.86 -2.63
CA ALA A 175 -26.55 23.35 -3.87
C ALA A 175 -25.54 24.12 -4.74
N TRP A 176 -25.20 23.59 -5.92
CA TRP A 176 -24.25 24.31 -6.81
C TRP A 176 -24.62 24.33 -8.30
N ARG A 177 -25.80 23.86 -8.72
CA ARG A 177 -26.19 24.03 -10.13
C ARG A 177 -27.02 25.29 -10.31
N GLU A 178 -26.40 26.34 -10.84
CA GLU A 178 -27.09 27.62 -11.17
C GLU A 178 -28.32 27.38 -12.08
N SER A 179 -28.24 26.37 -12.95
CA SER A 179 -29.33 25.99 -13.86
C SER A 179 -30.57 25.38 -13.20
N LEU A 180 -30.56 25.11 -11.89
CA LEU A 180 -31.73 24.60 -11.16
C LEU A 180 -32.72 25.72 -10.80
N GLN A 181 -32.30 26.98 -10.85
CA GLN A 181 -33.19 28.12 -10.58
C GLN A 181 -34.40 28.17 -11.52
N SER A 182 -34.32 27.53 -12.69
CA SER A 182 -35.39 27.46 -13.69
C SER A 182 -36.32 26.24 -13.54
N TRP A 183 -36.07 25.33 -12.58
CA TRP A 183 -36.85 24.10 -12.43
C TRP A 183 -37.99 24.29 -11.42
N SER A 184 -39.15 23.71 -11.71
CA SER A 184 -40.22 23.59 -10.71
C SER A 184 -39.84 22.60 -9.60
N ALA A 185 -40.38 22.81 -8.40
CA ALA A 185 -40.15 21.91 -7.26
C ALA A 185 -40.59 20.46 -7.56
N GLU A 186 -41.68 20.30 -8.30
CA GLU A 186 -42.22 19.01 -8.75
C GLU A 186 -41.25 18.28 -9.68
N ARG A 187 -40.74 18.98 -10.71
CA ARG A 187 -39.76 18.42 -11.65
C ARG A 187 -38.47 18.00 -10.95
N LEU A 188 -38.01 18.80 -9.98
CA LEU A 188 -36.84 18.45 -9.17
C LEU A 188 -37.09 17.19 -8.34
N LYS A 189 -38.25 17.08 -7.71
CA LYS A 189 -38.64 15.92 -6.91
C LYS A 189 -38.68 14.65 -7.76
N GLU A 190 -39.34 14.69 -8.92
CA GLU A 190 -39.40 13.56 -9.85
C GLU A 190 -38.00 13.11 -10.31
N ALA A 191 -37.13 14.07 -10.66
CA ALA A 191 -35.77 13.76 -11.09
C ALA A 191 -34.94 13.11 -9.96
N VAL A 192 -35.12 13.58 -8.72
CA VAL A 192 -34.47 13.02 -7.53
C VAL A 192 -34.99 11.61 -7.23
N ASP A 193 -36.29 11.38 -7.33
CA ASP A 193 -36.87 10.05 -7.06
C ASP A 193 -36.47 9.04 -8.13
N LYS A 194 -36.48 9.44 -9.41
CA LYS A 194 -35.93 8.62 -10.51
C LYS A 194 -34.45 8.29 -10.29
N TYR A 195 -33.66 9.26 -9.84
CA TYR A 195 -32.26 9.05 -9.51
C TYR A 195 -32.06 8.02 -8.39
N LYS A 196 -32.85 8.12 -7.30
CA LYS A 196 -32.78 7.19 -6.15
C LYS A 196 -33.09 5.74 -6.54
N LEU A 197 -33.98 5.52 -7.49
CA LEU A 197 -34.26 4.18 -8.00
C LEU A 197 -33.08 3.65 -8.81
N ASN A 198 -32.60 4.45 -9.77
CA ASN A 198 -31.54 4.03 -10.67
C ASN A 198 -30.19 3.81 -9.98
N ILE A 199 -29.88 4.56 -8.92
CA ILE A 199 -28.57 4.43 -8.24
C ILE A 199 -28.41 3.07 -7.56
N ILE A 200 -29.50 2.44 -7.11
CA ILE A 200 -29.47 1.10 -6.50
C ILE A 200 -28.97 0.07 -7.53
N ASP A 201 -29.52 0.13 -8.75
CA ASP A 201 -29.11 -0.74 -9.85
C ASP A 201 -27.68 -0.46 -10.32
N LEU A 202 -27.29 0.81 -10.40
CA LEU A 202 -25.92 1.19 -10.79
C LEU A 202 -24.90 0.76 -9.74
N LYS A 203 -25.24 0.82 -8.45
CA LYS A 203 -24.43 0.25 -7.35
C LYS A 203 -24.20 -1.25 -7.53
N GLU A 204 -25.20 -1.98 -7.99
CA GLU A 204 -25.08 -3.42 -8.27
C GLU A 204 -24.15 -3.68 -9.46
N ILE A 205 -24.31 -2.95 -10.57
CA ILE A 205 -23.51 -3.11 -11.78
C ILE A 205 -22.03 -2.79 -11.52
N PHE A 206 -21.76 -1.67 -10.86
CA PHE A 206 -20.40 -1.18 -10.62
C PHE A 206 -19.83 -1.61 -9.28
N LYS A 207 -20.41 -2.62 -8.61
CA LYS A 207 -20.05 -3.03 -7.24
C LYS A 207 -18.54 -3.16 -6.96
N SER A 208 -17.75 -3.56 -7.94
CA SER A 208 -16.29 -3.71 -7.82
C SER A 208 -15.49 -2.39 -7.87
N THR A 209 -16.06 -1.35 -8.46
CA THR A 209 -15.41 -0.04 -8.69
C THR A 209 -16.14 1.11 -7.99
N PHE A 210 -17.24 0.82 -7.30
CA PHE A 210 -18.13 1.80 -6.71
C PHE A 210 -17.59 2.38 -5.40
N GLN A 211 -17.58 3.69 -5.27
CA GLN A 211 -17.15 4.40 -4.07
C GLN A 211 -18.13 5.53 -3.73
N ASP A 212 -18.68 5.48 -2.51
CA ASP A 212 -19.52 6.54 -1.95
C ASP A 212 -18.64 7.67 -1.37
N VAL A 213 -18.97 8.92 -1.72
CA VAL A 213 -18.31 10.14 -1.20
C VAL A 213 -19.36 11.10 -0.69
N ALA A 214 -19.40 11.32 0.62
CA ALA A 214 -20.34 12.25 1.25
C ALA A 214 -19.89 13.72 1.12
N VAL A 215 -20.81 14.62 0.77
CA VAL A 215 -20.54 16.07 0.60
C VAL A 215 -20.11 16.73 1.91
N ARG A 216 -20.84 16.50 3.01
CA ARG A 216 -20.52 17.00 4.38
C ARG A 216 -20.23 18.52 4.45
N ALA A 217 -21.02 19.35 3.76
CA ALA A 217 -20.85 20.82 3.72
C ALA A 217 -19.48 21.31 3.20
N ARG A 218 -18.83 20.52 2.35
CA ARG A 218 -17.54 20.88 1.71
C ARG A 218 -17.76 21.62 0.39
N SER A 219 -16.78 22.41 -0.02
CA SER A 219 -16.79 23.01 -1.36
C SER A 219 -16.61 21.95 -2.45
N LEU A 220 -17.03 22.26 -3.69
CA LEU A 220 -16.81 21.37 -4.84
C LEU A 220 -15.32 21.08 -5.09
N GLU A 221 -14.43 22.03 -4.81
CA GLU A 221 -12.98 21.85 -4.94
C GLU A 221 -12.43 20.86 -3.90
N GLU A 222 -12.89 20.95 -2.66
CA GLU A 222 -12.53 20.00 -1.61
C GLU A 222 -13.08 18.60 -1.91
N LEU A 223 -14.30 18.52 -2.41
CA LEU A 223 -14.91 17.27 -2.84
C LEU A 223 -14.11 16.64 -4.00
N ALA A 224 -13.72 17.44 -4.99
CA ALA A 224 -12.86 16.99 -6.09
C ALA A 224 -11.51 16.47 -5.58
N LYS A 225 -10.86 17.15 -4.63
CA LYS A 225 -9.61 16.67 -4.00
C LYS A 225 -9.79 15.31 -3.34
N ILE A 226 -10.90 15.10 -2.63
CA ILE A 226 -11.24 13.80 -2.00
C ILE A 226 -11.46 12.73 -3.07
N CYS A 227 -12.28 13.01 -4.09
CA CYS A 227 -12.52 12.11 -5.22
C CYS A 227 -11.20 11.70 -5.89
N ASN A 228 -10.32 12.66 -6.18
CA ASN A 228 -9.01 12.39 -6.76
C ASN A 228 -8.12 11.55 -5.85
N GLY A 229 -8.21 11.73 -4.52
CA GLY A 229 -7.55 10.86 -3.55
C GLY A 229 -7.98 9.39 -3.65
N TYR A 230 -9.26 9.14 -3.97
CA TYR A 230 -9.75 7.78 -4.26
C TYR A 230 -9.28 7.29 -5.63
N VAL A 231 -9.38 8.10 -6.69
CA VAL A 231 -8.97 7.71 -8.06
C VAL A 231 -7.49 7.35 -8.14
N LYS A 232 -6.63 7.99 -7.33
CA LYS A 232 -5.20 7.65 -7.21
C LYS A 232 -4.95 6.23 -6.68
N ARG A 233 -5.93 5.59 -6.03
CA ARG A 233 -5.84 4.23 -5.50
C ARG A 233 -6.64 3.29 -6.38
N CYS A 234 -5.97 2.62 -7.31
CA CYS A 234 -6.64 1.66 -8.21
C CYS A 234 -7.44 0.60 -7.42
N PRO A 235 -8.59 0.13 -7.93
CA PRO A 235 -9.35 -0.93 -7.29
C PRO A 235 -8.52 -2.22 -7.20
N PHE A 236 -8.78 -3.01 -6.16
CA PHE A 236 -8.05 -4.24 -5.89
C PHE A 236 -8.29 -5.29 -7.00
N LYS A 237 -7.27 -5.57 -7.81
CA LYS A 237 -7.29 -6.61 -8.85
C LYS A 237 -6.68 -7.93 -8.37
N ARG A 238 -7.19 -8.45 -7.25
CA ARG A 238 -6.93 -9.79 -6.65
C ARG A 238 -5.61 -10.51 -7.03
N PRO A 239 -4.40 -9.93 -6.86
CA PRO A 239 -3.21 -10.79 -6.83
C PRO A 239 -3.21 -11.54 -5.49
N PRO A 240 -2.63 -12.75 -5.41
CA PRO A 240 -2.25 -13.31 -4.11
C PRO A 240 -1.22 -12.38 -3.48
N MET A 241 -1.62 -11.62 -2.45
CA MET A 241 -0.74 -10.66 -1.80
C MET A 241 -0.02 -11.33 -0.64
N LEU A 242 1.26 -11.66 -0.85
CA LEU A 242 2.18 -11.90 0.25
C LEU A 242 2.59 -10.54 0.82
N TYR A 243 2.14 -10.22 2.03
CA TYR A 243 2.43 -8.93 2.64
C TYR A 243 3.88 -8.86 3.10
N ARG A 244 4.60 -7.85 2.60
CA ARG A 244 5.98 -7.51 2.97
C ARG A 244 5.98 -6.10 3.52
N ILE A 245 5.83 -5.99 4.84
CA ILE A 245 5.49 -4.74 5.52
C ILE A 245 6.74 -4.20 6.23
N ALA A 246 7.14 -2.98 5.94
CA ALA A 246 8.05 -2.19 6.76
C ALA A 246 7.23 -1.30 7.70
N LEU A 247 7.24 -1.59 9.01
CA LEU A 247 6.52 -0.82 10.02
C LEU A 247 7.49 0.14 10.74
N VAL A 248 7.44 1.40 10.32
CA VAL A 248 8.31 2.49 10.75
C VAL A 248 7.60 3.32 11.82
N GLY A 249 8.32 3.78 12.83
CA GLY A 249 7.74 4.62 13.87
C GLY A 249 8.69 4.85 15.02
N THR A 250 8.48 5.92 15.78
CA THR A 250 9.38 6.29 16.87
C THR A 250 9.35 5.31 18.06
N ARG A 251 10.36 5.35 18.93
CA ARG A 251 10.37 4.55 20.16
C ARG A 251 9.17 4.92 21.05
N GLY A 252 8.46 3.90 21.52
CA GLY A 252 7.23 4.08 22.29
C GLY A 252 5.94 4.12 21.46
N SER A 253 6.02 4.09 20.12
CA SER A 253 4.86 4.03 19.20
C SER A 253 4.07 2.71 19.21
N CYS A 254 4.45 1.74 20.05
CA CYS A 254 3.92 0.36 20.05
C CYS A 254 4.18 -0.44 18.77
N ARG A 255 5.12 -0.03 17.90
CA ARG A 255 5.45 -0.75 16.65
C ARG A 255 5.63 -2.26 16.81
N ARG A 256 6.32 -2.73 17.87
CA ARG A 256 6.50 -4.18 18.13
C ARG A 256 5.20 -4.90 18.47
N SER A 257 4.38 -4.33 19.36
CA SER A 257 3.09 -4.92 19.74
C SER A 257 2.12 -4.93 18.57
N LEU A 258 2.07 -3.83 17.80
CA LEU A 258 1.28 -3.73 16.58
C LEU A 258 1.73 -4.76 15.55
N ALA A 259 3.05 -4.89 15.31
CA ALA A 259 3.59 -5.88 14.39
C ALA A 259 3.27 -7.32 14.82
N SER A 260 3.38 -7.63 16.12
CA SER A 260 3.04 -8.96 16.63
C SER A 260 1.56 -9.31 16.43
N MET A 261 0.64 -8.36 16.66
CA MET A 261 -0.79 -8.59 16.42
C MET A 261 -1.09 -8.76 14.92
N LEU A 262 -0.45 -7.94 14.06
CA LEU A 262 -0.60 -8.04 12.61
C LEU A 262 0.00 -9.34 12.06
N ALA A 263 1.14 -9.77 12.58
CA ALA A 263 1.79 -11.02 12.23
C ALA A 263 0.88 -12.23 12.49
N VAL A 264 0.23 -12.27 13.67
CA VAL A 264 -0.76 -13.31 13.96
C VAL A 264 -1.98 -13.21 13.03
N LYS A 265 -2.51 -12.00 12.84
CA LYS A 265 -3.75 -11.79 12.06
C LYS A 265 -3.60 -12.12 10.58
N PHE A 266 -2.46 -11.79 9.98
CA PHE A 266 -2.19 -11.99 8.55
C PHE A 266 -1.30 -13.20 8.28
N ASN A 267 -0.98 -14.00 9.31
CA ASN A 267 -0.03 -15.12 9.23
C ASN A 267 1.30 -14.69 8.60
N LEU A 268 1.94 -13.66 9.15
CA LEU A 268 3.22 -13.14 8.68
C LEU A 268 4.33 -13.47 9.66
N VAL A 269 5.56 -13.53 9.14
CA VAL A 269 6.74 -13.61 9.99
C VAL A 269 7.07 -12.23 10.58
N HIS A 270 7.08 -12.10 11.91
CA HIS A 270 7.59 -10.89 12.56
C HIS A 270 9.12 -10.89 12.61
N VAL A 271 9.74 -10.01 11.82
CA VAL A 271 11.18 -9.77 11.78
C VAL A 271 11.49 -8.51 12.58
N ASP A 272 12.12 -8.68 13.75
CA ASP A 272 12.65 -7.60 14.55
C ASP A 272 14.17 -7.55 14.38
N VAL A 273 14.69 -6.44 13.85
CA VAL A 273 16.13 -6.29 13.58
C VAL A 273 16.98 -6.36 14.84
N ILE A 274 16.49 -5.84 15.97
CA ILE A 274 17.20 -5.90 17.25
C ILE A 274 17.36 -7.36 17.67
N ARG A 275 16.27 -8.14 17.59
CA ARG A 275 16.30 -9.57 17.89
C ARG A 275 17.17 -10.35 16.90
N LEU A 276 17.19 -9.94 15.63
CA LEU A 276 18.01 -10.57 14.60
C LEU A 276 19.51 -10.33 14.85
N VAL A 277 19.89 -9.14 15.30
CA VAL A 277 21.25 -8.81 15.73
C VAL A 277 21.64 -9.62 16.97
N ASP A 278 20.75 -9.73 17.97
CA ASP A 278 21.00 -10.55 19.16
C ASP A 278 21.20 -12.03 18.80
N GLN A 279 20.42 -12.56 17.86
CA GLN A 279 20.62 -13.90 17.32
C GLN A 279 21.97 -14.02 16.60
N GLY A 280 22.30 -13.04 15.76
CA GLY A 280 23.58 -12.94 15.05
C GLY A 280 24.78 -12.95 15.99
N ARG A 281 24.68 -12.29 17.15
CA ARG A 281 25.75 -12.25 18.18
C ARG A 281 26.16 -13.64 18.67
N VAL A 282 25.20 -14.56 18.78
CA VAL A 282 25.42 -15.94 19.25
C VAL A 282 25.91 -16.86 18.12
N MET A 283 25.81 -16.44 16.85
CA MET A 283 26.26 -17.26 15.73
C MET A 283 27.79 -17.36 15.69
N GLU A 284 28.28 -18.58 15.48
CA GLU A 284 29.70 -18.88 15.25
C GLU A 284 30.05 -18.73 13.76
N ASN A 285 29.89 -17.52 13.22
CA ASN A 285 30.24 -17.19 11.84
C ASN A 285 30.88 -15.80 11.75
N GLU A 286 31.31 -15.43 10.53
CA GLU A 286 31.96 -14.14 10.27
C GLU A 286 31.10 -12.94 10.69
N LEU A 287 29.78 -12.99 10.45
CA LEU A 287 28.85 -11.93 10.85
C LEU A 287 28.76 -11.80 12.38
N GLY A 288 28.63 -12.91 13.09
CA GLY A 288 28.59 -12.92 14.55
C GLY A 288 29.89 -12.38 15.16
N GLU A 289 31.02 -12.70 14.52
CA GLU A 289 32.32 -12.17 14.93
C GLU A 289 32.45 -10.67 14.70
N GLN A 290 31.98 -10.15 13.56
CA GLN A 290 31.92 -8.71 13.31
C GLN A 290 31.05 -7.98 14.34
N ILE A 291 29.89 -8.54 14.70
CA ILE A 291 28.99 -7.98 15.73
C ILE A 291 29.67 -7.97 17.10
N ARG A 292 30.29 -9.08 17.51
CA ARG A 292 31.01 -9.16 18.78
C ARG A 292 32.21 -8.21 18.85
N ARG A 293 32.91 -7.98 17.74
CA ARG A 293 33.96 -6.95 17.67
C ARG A 293 33.40 -5.56 17.86
N CYS A 294 32.26 -5.24 17.24
CA CYS A 294 31.61 -3.95 17.46
C CYS A 294 31.26 -3.74 18.93
N ASP A 295 30.69 -4.75 19.57
CA ASP A 295 30.36 -4.71 21.00
C ASP A 295 31.62 -4.54 21.86
N LYS A 296 32.72 -5.26 21.55
CA LYS A 296 34.00 -5.18 22.29
C LYS A 296 34.61 -3.78 22.26
N TYR A 297 34.55 -3.11 21.11
CA TYR A 297 35.07 -1.74 20.95
C TYR A 297 34.02 -0.66 21.23
N ASN A 298 32.83 -1.06 21.71
CA ASN A 298 31.70 -0.16 21.98
C ASN A 298 31.38 0.75 20.78
N CYS A 299 31.55 0.22 19.57
CA CYS A 299 31.29 0.92 18.33
C CYS A 299 29.97 0.47 17.70
N LYS A 300 29.42 1.30 16.81
CA LYS A 300 28.11 1.08 16.19
C LYS A 300 28.18 -0.10 15.23
N ILE A 301 27.15 -0.93 15.22
CA ILE A 301 27.01 -1.98 14.21
C ILE A 301 26.77 -1.31 12.86
N PHE A 302 27.68 -1.55 11.92
CA PHE A 302 27.61 -1.00 10.58
C PHE A 302 26.40 -1.54 9.81
N GLY A 303 25.78 -0.68 9.00
CA GLY A 303 24.54 -1.06 8.32
C GLY A 303 24.69 -2.17 7.30
N ASN A 304 25.87 -2.35 6.69
CA ASN A 304 26.14 -3.49 5.81
C ASN A 304 25.97 -4.85 6.52
N ILE A 305 26.39 -4.96 7.79
CA ILE A 305 26.20 -6.17 8.60
C ILE A 305 24.71 -6.46 8.79
N ILE A 306 23.94 -5.41 9.07
CA ILE A 306 22.49 -5.48 9.30
C ILE A 306 21.76 -5.87 8.01
N LEU A 307 22.14 -5.26 6.88
CA LEU A 307 21.59 -5.59 5.56
C LEU A 307 21.85 -7.06 5.21
N GLU A 308 23.06 -7.57 5.46
CA GLU A 308 23.38 -8.97 5.19
C GLU A 308 22.57 -9.94 6.08
N LEU A 309 22.46 -9.64 7.39
CA LEU A 309 21.59 -10.40 8.30
C LEU A 309 20.14 -10.41 7.84
N LEU A 310 19.61 -9.24 7.47
CA LEU A 310 18.25 -9.09 6.99
C LEU A 310 18.03 -9.85 5.69
N ASN A 311 18.93 -9.73 4.71
CA ASN A 311 18.82 -10.42 3.44
C ASN A 311 18.75 -11.94 3.63
N ARG A 312 19.62 -12.50 4.48
CA ARG A 312 19.57 -13.93 4.85
C ARG A 312 18.27 -14.32 5.55
N ARG A 313 17.74 -13.46 6.41
CA ARG A 313 16.49 -13.73 7.15
C ARG A 313 15.27 -13.70 6.26
N LEU A 314 15.17 -12.72 5.36
CA LEU A 314 14.03 -12.51 4.48
C LEU A 314 13.96 -13.52 3.32
N LEU A 315 15.09 -14.12 2.95
CA LEU A 315 15.15 -15.20 1.96
C LEU A 315 14.86 -16.61 2.51
N LYS A 316 14.57 -16.74 3.82
CA LYS A 316 14.13 -18.01 4.39
C LYS A 316 12.71 -18.36 3.94
N GLN A 317 12.45 -19.66 3.79
CA GLN A 317 11.22 -20.16 3.20
C GLN A 317 9.94 -19.74 3.95
N ASP A 318 9.99 -19.60 5.27
CA ASP A 318 8.88 -19.05 6.05
C ASP A 318 8.52 -17.62 5.59
N CYS A 319 9.51 -16.74 5.43
CA CYS A 319 9.31 -15.39 4.91
C CYS A 319 8.85 -15.37 3.44
N LEU A 320 9.35 -16.29 2.61
CA LEU A 320 8.96 -16.40 1.20
C LEU A 320 7.49 -16.83 1.06
N ASP A 321 7.05 -17.78 1.88
CA ASP A 321 5.74 -18.43 1.77
C ASP A 321 4.64 -17.68 2.52
N GLN A 322 4.98 -17.01 3.63
CA GLN A 322 4.02 -16.31 4.51
C GLN A 322 4.07 -14.79 4.36
N GLY A 323 5.15 -14.24 3.81
CA GLY A 323 5.44 -12.82 3.91
C GLY A 323 6.00 -12.45 5.28
N TRP A 324 6.20 -11.16 5.51
CA TRP A 324 6.90 -10.68 6.70
C TRP A 324 6.49 -9.26 7.08
N ILE A 325 6.63 -8.96 8.37
CA ILE A 325 6.55 -7.62 8.92
C ILE A 325 7.86 -7.28 9.63
N LEU A 326 8.53 -6.25 9.12
CA LEU A 326 9.82 -5.76 9.59
C LEU A 326 9.61 -4.60 10.55
N THR A 327 10.31 -4.65 11.69
CA THR A 327 10.32 -3.59 12.70
C THR A 327 11.76 -3.22 13.07
N ASN A 328 11.94 -1.96 13.51
CA ASN A 328 13.25 -1.38 13.87
C ASN A 328 14.19 -1.18 12.66
N PHE A 329 13.68 -1.30 11.44
CA PHE A 329 14.33 -0.96 10.17
C PHE A 329 13.23 -0.76 9.11
N PRO A 330 13.35 0.19 8.16
CA PRO A 330 14.37 1.26 8.06
C PRO A 330 14.27 2.29 9.19
N ARG A 331 15.28 3.14 9.35
CA ARG A 331 15.20 4.34 10.23
C ARG A 331 15.25 5.65 9.46
N ASP A 332 15.96 5.67 8.33
CA ASP A 332 16.17 6.84 7.49
C ASP A 332 16.02 6.48 6.01
N ARG A 333 16.24 7.47 5.15
CA ARG A 333 16.21 7.30 3.69
C ARG A 333 17.24 6.30 3.18
N ALA A 334 18.46 6.30 3.71
CA ALA A 334 19.53 5.42 3.25
C ALA A 334 19.22 3.94 3.54
N ASP A 335 18.68 3.64 4.73
CA ASP A 335 18.16 2.32 5.09
C ASP A 335 17.05 1.88 4.12
N MET A 336 16.16 2.79 3.73
CA MET A 336 15.08 2.50 2.79
C MET A 336 15.57 2.21 1.37
N GLU A 337 16.49 3.03 0.85
CA GLU A 337 17.11 2.81 -0.45
C GLU A 337 17.84 1.46 -0.51
N ALA A 338 18.50 1.08 0.58
CA ALA A 338 19.15 -0.23 0.69
C ALA A 338 18.14 -1.38 0.74
N LEU A 339 17.04 -1.21 1.47
CA LEU A 339 15.97 -2.21 1.56
C LEU A 339 15.27 -2.44 0.22
N ASP A 340 15.07 -1.40 -0.58
CA ASP A 340 14.45 -1.49 -1.91
C ASP A 340 15.32 -2.24 -2.94
N ARG A 341 16.62 -2.39 -2.68
CA ARG A 341 17.54 -3.18 -3.52
C ARG A 341 17.45 -4.68 -3.24
N PHE A 342 16.72 -5.10 -2.21
CA PHE A 342 16.62 -6.51 -1.88
C PHE A 342 15.84 -7.29 -2.96
N PRO A 343 16.08 -8.60 -3.09
CA PRO A 343 15.27 -9.47 -3.94
C PRO A 343 13.76 -9.37 -3.66
N GLN A 344 13.41 -9.14 -2.39
CA GLN A 344 12.04 -9.01 -1.91
C GLN A 344 11.87 -7.70 -1.14
N PRO A 345 11.70 -6.56 -1.82
CA PRO A 345 11.49 -5.28 -1.15
C PRO A 345 10.09 -5.23 -0.49
N PRO A 346 9.89 -4.34 0.49
CA PRO A 346 8.59 -4.13 1.11
C PRO A 346 7.58 -3.61 0.10
N ASN A 347 6.43 -4.28 0.02
CA ASN A 347 5.28 -3.81 -0.78
C ASN A 347 4.31 -2.95 0.05
N ARG A 348 4.54 -2.83 1.37
CA ARG A 348 3.83 -1.90 2.26
C ARG A 348 4.84 -1.19 3.15
N VAL A 349 4.85 0.15 3.11
CA VAL A 349 5.65 0.97 4.02
C VAL A 349 4.68 1.79 4.85
N ILE A 350 4.65 1.53 6.17
CA ILE A 350 3.69 2.16 7.07
C ILE A 350 4.45 2.94 8.13
N VAL A 351 4.23 4.25 8.18
CA VAL A 351 4.85 5.15 9.15
C VAL A 351 3.83 5.48 10.24
N LEU A 352 4.17 5.16 11.48
CA LEU A 352 3.36 5.42 12.66
C LEU A 352 3.60 6.83 13.18
N ALA A 353 2.64 7.72 12.96
CA ALA A 353 2.63 9.05 13.55
C ALA A 353 2.16 8.96 15.00
N ALA A 354 3.07 9.17 15.95
CA ALA A 354 2.81 9.07 17.37
C ALA A 354 3.26 10.35 18.09
N ASP A 355 2.51 10.74 19.12
CA ASP A 355 2.86 11.87 19.97
C ASP A 355 4.02 11.51 20.91
N THR A 356 5.08 12.33 20.91
CA THR A 356 6.30 12.14 21.69
C THR A 356 6.01 12.06 23.19
N GLY A 357 5.12 12.92 23.71
CA GLY A 357 4.72 12.95 25.11
C GLY A 357 4.02 11.66 25.54
N LYS A 358 3.05 11.19 24.75
CA LYS A 358 2.36 9.90 24.96
C LYS A 358 3.32 8.72 24.88
N CYS A 359 4.28 8.74 23.96
CA CYS A 359 5.30 7.69 23.84
C CYS A 359 6.18 7.62 25.10
N LEU A 360 6.65 8.77 25.59
CA LEU A 360 7.45 8.85 26.82
C LEU A 360 6.66 8.38 28.05
N ALA A 361 5.42 8.85 28.20
CA ALA A 361 4.54 8.43 29.30
C ALA A 361 4.30 6.91 29.29
N ARG A 362 4.15 6.31 28.10
CA ARG A 362 4.02 4.86 27.92
C ARG A 362 5.29 4.12 28.32
N LEU A 363 6.46 4.58 27.87
CA LEU A 363 7.75 3.95 28.20
C LEU A 363 8.06 4.05 29.71
N ARG A 364 7.69 5.16 30.36
CA ARG A 364 7.82 5.32 31.82
C ARG A 364 7.04 4.27 32.63
N ARG A 365 5.93 3.76 32.10
CA ARG A 365 5.10 2.72 32.76
C ARG A 365 5.54 1.31 32.42
N ARG A 366 6.38 1.13 31.41
CA ARG A 366 6.85 -0.17 30.95
C ARG A 366 7.82 -0.76 31.96
N ARG A 367 7.66 -2.04 32.28
CA ARG A 367 8.56 -2.79 33.15
C ARG A 367 9.00 -4.09 32.48
N ILE A 368 10.13 -4.62 32.90
CA ILE A 368 10.60 -5.96 32.57
C ILE A 368 10.37 -6.83 33.81
N ASN A 369 9.77 -7.99 33.62
CA ASN A 369 9.70 -9.02 34.64
C ASN A 369 11.06 -9.74 34.74
N ASP A 370 11.70 -9.67 35.90
CA ASP A 370 13.08 -10.13 36.08
C ASP A 370 13.28 -11.64 35.90
N ARG A 371 12.23 -12.42 36.13
CA ARG A 371 12.29 -13.88 36.01
C ARG A 371 12.04 -14.36 34.58
N THR A 372 11.21 -13.63 33.82
CA THR A 372 10.76 -14.08 32.50
C THR A 372 11.33 -13.26 31.34
N GLY A 373 11.91 -12.10 31.63
CA GLY A 373 12.34 -11.12 30.62
C GLY A 373 11.20 -10.48 29.83
N ARG A 374 9.92 -10.76 30.18
CA ARG A 374 8.76 -10.24 29.45
C ARG A 374 8.51 -8.78 29.80
N MET A 375 8.10 -8.02 28.78
CA MET A 375 7.67 -6.63 28.93
C MET A 375 6.24 -6.57 29.45
N GLU A 376 6.01 -5.89 30.56
CA GLU A 376 4.70 -5.78 31.21
C GLU A 376 4.36 -4.31 31.55
N TYR A 377 3.07 -4.05 31.73
CA TYR A 377 2.52 -2.75 32.16
C TYR A 377 1.73 -2.96 33.45
N PRO A 378 2.41 -3.13 34.60
CA PRO A 378 1.73 -3.42 35.85
C PRO A 378 0.79 -2.26 36.22
N LYS A 379 -0.40 -2.61 36.71
CA LYS A 379 -1.30 -1.63 37.33
C LYS A 379 -0.62 -1.08 38.58
N PRO A 380 -0.78 0.20 38.93
CA PRO A 380 -0.29 0.70 40.20
C PRO A 380 -0.90 -0.14 41.34
N PRO A 381 -0.10 -0.56 42.34
CA PRO A 381 -0.60 -1.43 43.41
C PRO A 381 -1.72 -0.72 44.18
N ALA A 382 -2.80 -1.46 44.46
CA ALA A 382 -3.85 -1.00 45.35
C ALA A 382 -3.46 -1.38 46.79
N GLY A 383 -2.95 -0.41 47.58
CA GLY A 383 -2.64 -0.60 49.00
C GLY A 383 -1.21 -1.09 49.34
N GLU A 384 -0.97 -1.28 50.64
CA GLU A 384 0.34 -1.47 51.31
C GLU A 384 1.10 -2.76 50.98
N SER A 385 0.72 -3.53 49.96
CA SER A 385 1.47 -4.72 49.51
C SER A 385 2.65 -4.38 48.56
N ALA A 386 3.22 -3.18 48.68
CA ALA A 386 4.21 -2.65 47.74
C ALA A 386 5.60 -3.32 47.86
N VAL A 387 5.95 -3.95 48.98
CA VAL A 387 7.34 -4.39 49.22
C VAL A 387 7.69 -5.69 48.48
N GLY A 388 6.73 -6.60 48.27
CA GLY A 388 6.96 -7.88 47.57
C GLY A 388 6.95 -7.78 46.04
N ASP A 389 6.16 -6.87 45.47
CA ASP A 389 6.00 -6.71 44.01
C ASP A 389 7.10 -5.83 43.37
N VAL A 390 7.78 -4.99 44.16
CA VAL A 390 8.87 -4.11 43.70
C VAL A 390 10.12 -4.88 43.25
N LEU A 391 10.34 -6.10 43.78
CA LEU A 391 11.47 -6.96 43.40
C LEU A 391 11.23 -7.79 42.13
N LYS A 392 10.02 -7.76 41.55
CA LYS A 392 9.66 -8.56 40.36
C LYS A 392 9.85 -7.79 39.05
N TYR A 393 9.81 -6.46 39.11
CA TYR A 393 9.70 -5.60 37.93
C TYR A 393 10.76 -4.49 37.93
N ARG A 394 11.66 -4.50 36.95
CA ARG A 394 12.66 -3.43 36.74
C ARG A 394 12.30 -2.54 35.56
N ALA A 395 12.78 -1.29 35.58
CA ALA A 395 12.72 -0.41 34.42
C ALA A 395 13.68 -0.93 33.34
N HIS A 396 13.26 -0.87 32.07
CA HIS A 396 14.13 -1.31 30.98
C HIS A 396 15.33 -0.35 30.84
N PRO A 397 16.57 -0.85 30.72
CA PRO A 397 17.77 -0.01 30.66
C PRO A 397 17.72 1.01 29.52
N ASP A 398 17.21 0.60 28.36
CA ASP A 398 17.05 1.47 27.20
C ASP A 398 15.85 2.45 27.28
N ASP A 399 15.05 2.44 28.36
CA ASP A 399 13.93 3.38 28.54
C ASP A 399 14.32 4.62 29.35
N ARG A 400 15.63 4.84 29.53
CA ARG A 400 16.16 6.08 30.12
C ARG A 400 15.67 7.28 29.31
N PRO A 401 15.11 8.32 29.97
CA PRO A 401 14.53 9.47 29.27
C PRO A 401 15.49 10.14 28.29
N GLN A 402 16.79 10.21 28.59
CA GLN A 402 17.78 10.81 27.68
C GLN A 402 17.91 10.02 26.38
N LEU A 403 18.03 8.69 26.46
CA LEU A 403 18.16 7.81 25.29
C LEU A 403 16.90 7.84 24.43
N VAL A 404 15.73 7.76 25.07
CA VAL A 404 14.45 7.81 24.37
C VAL A 404 14.28 9.13 23.62
N ARG A 405 14.65 10.26 24.24
CA ARG A 405 14.60 11.57 23.59
C ARG A 405 15.56 11.66 22.41
N GLN A 406 16.79 11.17 22.54
CA GLN A 406 17.77 11.15 21.45
C GLN A 406 17.27 10.33 20.26
N GLU A 407 16.71 9.15 20.49
CA GLU A 407 16.10 8.34 19.41
C GLU A 407 14.89 9.02 18.77
N GLN A 408 14.04 9.65 19.58
CA GLN A 408 12.86 10.38 19.10
C GLN A 408 13.26 11.60 18.25
N GLU A 409 14.27 12.34 18.67
CA GLU A 409 14.83 13.48 17.96
C GLU A 409 15.42 13.03 16.61
N TYR A 410 16.27 12.00 16.62
CA TYR A 410 16.83 11.44 15.39
C TYR A 410 15.73 11.01 14.41
N PHE A 411 14.71 10.29 14.88
CA PHE A 411 13.57 9.91 14.05
C PHE A 411 12.86 11.14 13.46
N SER A 412 12.66 12.18 14.25
CA SER A 412 11.94 13.39 13.82
C SER A 412 12.71 14.18 12.77
N GLN A 413 14.04 14.16 12.83
CA GLN A 413 14.92 14.81 11.84
C GLN A 413 14.94 14.06 10.50
N HIS A 414 14.84 12.72 10.49
CA HIS A 414 15.04 11.90 9.28
C HIS A 414 13.74 11.37 8.66
N VAL A 415 12.62 11.41 9.39
CA VAL A 415 11.35 10.86 8.90
C VAL A 415 10.85 11.59 7.65
N GLN A 416 11.13 12.89 7.53
CA GLN A 416 10.69 13.69 6.39
C GLN A 416 11.39 13.23 5.10
N ASP A 417 12.72 13.06 5.12
CA ASP A 417 13.48 12.55 3.96
C ASP A 417 13.05 11.14 3.56
N LEU A 418 12.70 10.30 4.54
CA LEU A 418 12.18 8.96 4.31
C LEU A 418 10.79 9.00 3.64
N LEU A 419 9.91 9.90 4.10
CA LEU A 419 8.58 10.10 3.52
C LEU A 419 8.68 10.66 2.09
N GLU A 420 9.59 11.60 1.85
CA GLU A 420 9.86 12.16 0.52
C GLU A 420 10.36 11.11 -0.46
N TYR A 421 11.31 10.26 -0.03
CA TYR A 421 11.77 9.14 -0.84
C TYR A 421 10.64 8.14 -1.16
N CYS A 422 9.78 7.84 -0.18
CA CYS A 422 8.69 6.90 -0.40
C CYS A 422 7.55 7.50 -1.24
N GLY A 423 7.33 8.82 -1.17
CA GLY A 423 6.22 9.50 -1.85
C GLY A 423 4.88 8.81 -1.60
N ASP A 424 4.10 8.63 -2.67
CA ASP A 424 2.78 8.01 -2.64
C ASP A 424 2.79 6.50 -2.27
N THR A 425 3.96 5.86 -2.19
CA THR A 425 4.06 4.42 -1.88
C THR A 425 4.04 4.09 -0.38
N CYS A 426 4.12 5.09 0.49
CA CYS A 426 4.00 4.91 1.93
C CYS A 426 2.64 5.36 2.46
N SER A 427 2.27 4.87 3.65
CA SER A 427 1.04 5.28 4.34
C SER A 427 1.36 5.72 5.75
N VAL A 428 0.88 6.91 6.13
CA VAL A 428 1.04 7.44 7.47
C VAL A 428 -0.20 7.14 8.31
N VAL A 429 -0.02 6.48 9.45
CA VAL A 429 -1.13 6.10 10.36
C VAL A 429 -0.91 6.71 11.73
N SER A 430 -1.90 7.48 12.21
CA SER A 430 -1.85 8.06 13.55
C SER A 430 -2.14 7.01 14.62
N VAL A 431 -1.23 6.88 15.58
CA VAL A 431 -1.35 6.02 16.77
C VAL A 431 -1.97 6.78 17.95
N SER A 432 -2.03 8.11 17.87
CA SER A 432 -2.50 8.96 18.97
C SER A 432 -4.03 9.04 19.09
N ARG A 433 -4.78 8.52 18.10
CA ARG A 433 -6.25 8.59 18.00
C ARG A 433 -6.88 7.23 18.32
N GLY A 434 -7.59 7.11 19.43
CA GLY A 434 -8.29 5.88 19.82
C GLY A 434 -7.43 4.87 20.58
N ASP A 435 -8.03 3.73 20.90
CA ASP A 435 -7.39 2.62 21.59
C ASP A 435 -6.50 1.78 20.65
N LEU A 436 -5.80 0.79 21.22
CA LEU A 436 -4.90 -0.07 20.44
C LEU A 436 -5.66 -0.84 19.35
N HIS A 437 -6.90 -1.25 19.62
CA HIS A 437 -7.74 -1.99 18.68
C HIS A 437 -8.10 -1.12 17.45
N ALA A 438 -8.54 0.12 17.66
CA ALA A 438 -8.84 1.04 16.57
C ALA A 438 -7.60 1.35 15.70
N VAL A 439 -6.41 1.39 16.31
CA VAL A 439 -5.14 1.53 15.55
C VAL A 439 -4.91 0.28 14.69
N VAL A 440 -5.10 -0.92 15.24
CA VAL A 440 -4.96 -2.19 14.49
C VAL A 440 -5.95 -2.25 13.34
N GLU A 441 -7.20 -1.84 13.53
CA GLU A 441 -8.20 -1.81 12.44
C GLU A 441 -7.78 -0.87 11.31
N ARG A 442 -7.29 0.33 11.63
CA ARG A 442 -6.76 1.26 10.61
C ARG A 442 -5.57 0.67 9.87
N LEU A 443 -4.65 0.02 10.58
CA LEU A 443 -3.50 -0.66 9.96
C LEU A 443 -3.95 -1.82 9.05
N CYS A 444 -4.93 -2.61 9.48
CA CYS A 444 -5.52 -3.66 8.66
C CYS A 444 -6.12 -3.07 7.38
N GLY A 445 -6.84 -1.94 7.48
CA GLY A 445 -7.39 -1.23 6.34
C GLY A 445 -6.30 -0.82 5.34
N VAL A 446 -5.16 -0.31 5.81
CA VAL A 446 -4.01 0.06 4.96
C VAL A 446 -3.34 -1.16 4.31
N ILE A 447 -3.20 -2.27 5.05
CA ILE A 447 -2.56 -3.49 4.54
C ILE A 447 -3.41 -4.15 3.45
N VAL A 448 -4.72 -4.26 3.71
CA VAL A 448 -5.69 -4.88 2.79
C VAL A 448 -6.03 -3.97 1.61
N ALA A 449 -5.88 -2.65 1.76
CA ALA A 449 -6.09 -1.71 0.67
C ALA A 449 -5.20 -2.04 -0.54
N PRO A 450 -5.69 -1.73 -1.76
CA PRO A 450 -4.87 -1.80 -2.96
C PRO A 450 -3.57 -1.01 -2.81
N SER A 451 -2.51 -1.47 -3.46
CA SER A 451 -1.28 -0.68 -3.56
C SER A 451 -1.58 0.66 -4.25
N PRO A 452 -1.00 1.78 -3.80
CA PRO A 452 -1.15 3.07 -4.47
C PRO A 452 -0.63 2.99 -5.91
N SER A 453 -1.29 3.68 -6.84
CA SER A 453 -0.85 3.76 -8.24
C SER A 453 0.32 4.74 -8.34
N ALA A 454 1.52 4.26 -8.01
CA ALA A 454 2.75 5.04 -8.02
C ALA A 454 3.84 4.29 -8.80
N GLU A 455 4.81 5.05 -9.32
CA GLU A 455 5.98 4.45 -9.95
C GLU A 455 6.80 3.65 -8.92
N PRO A 456 7.48 2.56 -9.34
CA PRO A 456 8.39 1.85 -8.46
C PRO A 456 9.47 2.78 -7.93
N ARG A 457 9.72 2.77 -6.60
CA ARG A 457 10.78 3.56 -5.95
C ARG A 457 12.19 3.30 -6.51
N TRP A 458 12.37 2.14 -7.15
CA TRP A 458 13.62 1.75 -7.80
C TRP A 458 13.38 1.27 -9.24
N PRO A 459 14.19 1.68 -10.24
CA PRO A 459 15.08 2.85 -10.23
C PRO A 459 14.30 4.14 -10.58
N PRO A 460 14.73 5.33 -10.11
CA PRO A 460 14.09 6.60 -10.48
C PRO A 460 14.34 7.00 -11.95
N PRO A 461 13.56 7.95 -12.50
CA PRO A 461 13.65 8.39 -13.90
C PRO A 461 15.00 9.06 -14.20
N GLY A 462 15.66 8.67 -15.29
CA GLY A 462 16.78 9.43 -15.88
C GLY A 462 18.13 8.72 -16.10
N ARG A 463 18.30 7.42 -15.81
CA ARG A 463 19.53 6.68 -16.20
C ARG A 463 19.25 5.31 -16.83
N PRO A 464 19.95 4.95 -17.92
CA PRO A 464 19.81 3.65 -18.57
C PRO A 464 20.30 2.53 -17.64
N SER A 465 19.56 1.44 -17.60
CA SER A 465 20.03 0.16 -17.07
C SER A 465 21.19 -0.34 -17.94
N VAL A 466 22.42 -0.03 -17.58
CA VAL A 466 23.58 -0.71 -18.16
C VAL A 466 23.60 -2.11 -17.58
N SER A 467 23.27 -3.07 -18.45
CA SER A 467 23.46 -4.53 -18.39
C SER A 467 23.40 -5.19 -17.01
N ALA A 468 22.42 -6.08 -16.85
CA ALA A 468 22.52 -7.17 -15.88
C ALA A 468 23.91 -7.83 -16.00
N PRO A 469 24.67 -8.03 -14.91
CA PRO A 469 25.87 -8.83 -14.99
C PRO A 469 25.44 -10.25 -15.32
N SER A 470 25.92 -10.69 -16.48
CA SER A 470 25.95 -12.08 -16.89
C SER A 470 26.57 -12.92 -15.77
N SER A 471 26.04 -14.12 -15.65
CA SER A 471 26.57 -15.24 -14.88
C SER A 471 28.09 -15.23 -14.69
N GLY A 472 28.55 -15.23 -13.44
CA GLY A 472 29.91 -15.63 -13.07
C GLY A 472 30.64 -14.64 -12.17
N ILE A 473 30.31 -14.62 -10.87
CA ILE A 473 31.26 -14.08 -9.87
C ILE A 473 32.36 -15.13 -9.70
N ARG A 474 33.48 -14.98 -10.43
CA ARG A 474 34.77 -15.51 -9.97
C ARG A 474 35.31 -14.51 -8.95
N LEU A 475 35.43 -14.96 -7.70
CA LEU A 475 36.16 -14.23 -6.66
C LEU A 475 37.62 -14.11 -7.12
N ALA A 476 38.10 -12.88 -7.36
CA ALA A 476 39.52 -12.62 -7.49
C ALA A 476 40.17 -12.65 -6.09
N PRO A 477 41.38 -13.20 -5.93
CA PRO A 477 42.04 -13.29 -4.63
C PRO A 477 42.49 -11.90 -4.14
N ILE A 478 42.38 -11.71 -2.83
CA ILE A 478 42.77 -10.50 -2.11
C ILE A 478 44.32 -10.41 -2.10
N PRO A 479 44.94 -9.28 -2.50
CA PRO A 479 46.38 -9.10 -2.32
C PRO A 479 46.70 -8.79 -0.84
N PRO A 480 47.83 -9.27 -0.30
CA PRO A 480 48.16 -9.10 1.09
C PRO A 480 48.80 -7.72 1.33
N GLN A 481 48.36 -7.09 2.42
CA GLN A 481 48.97 -5.97 3.14
C GLN A 481 48.87 -4.57 2.52
N LEU A 482 48.22 -3.66 3.25
CA LEU A 482 48.89 -2.45 3.75
C LEU A 482 48.21 -1.96 5.03
N HIS A 483 49.03 -1.73 6.04
CA HIS A 483 48.69 -1.09 7.30
C HIS A 483 48.41 0.41 7.09
N ASP A 484 47.64 0.94 8.03
CA ASP A 484 47.49 2.35 8.42
C ASP A 484 46.76 3.32 7.47
N HIS A 485 45.91 4.12 8.12
CA HIS A 485 45.05 5.21 7.62
C HIS A 485 43.61 4.83 7.20
N LEU A 486 42.70 4.90 8.18
CA LEU A 486 41.25 5.05 7.96
C LEU A 486 40.95 6.46 7.42
N PRO A 487 40.30 6.62 6.25
CA PRO A 487 39.74 7.90 5.85
C PRO A 487 38.38 8.14 6.55
N SER A 488 38.24 9.34 7.10
CA SER A 488 37.09 9.83 7.84
C SER A 488 35.97 10.30 6.91
N THR A 489 35.30 9.41 6.18
CA THR A 489 33.99 9.67 5.54
C THR A 489 33.39 8.37 4.98
N MET A 490 32.73 7.59 5.82
CA MET A 490 31.75 6.59 5.39
C MET A 490 30.53 6.71 6.31
N ASP A 491 29.37 6.89 5.69
CA ASP A 491 28.09 7.17 6.34
C ASP A 491 27.75 6.12 7.41
N THR A 492 27.93 6.53 8.66
CA THR A 492 27.66 5.75 9.87
C THR A 492 26.16 5.66 10.15
N LEU A 493 25.58 4.49 9.90
CA LEU A 493 24.21 4.15 10.32
C LEU A 493 24.13 3.97 11.86
N TYR A 494 23.22 4.70 12.53
CA TYR A 494 23.18 4.86 14.00
C TYR A 494 22.38 3.77 14.74
N PHE A 495 23.01 2.70 15.22
CA PHE A 495 22.39 1.76 16.17
C PHE A 495 22.83 2.07 17.61
N PRO A 496 21.98 2.67 18.48
CA PRO A 496 22.27 2.75 19.90
C PRO A 496 21.86 1.41 20.53
N TYR A 497 22.67 0.37 20.36
CA TYR A 497 22.46 -0.88 21.07
C TYR A 497 23.62 -1.11 22.02
N ARG A 498 23.35 -1.05 23.33
CA ARG A 498 24.23 -1.63 24.34
C ARG A 498 23.64 -2.97 24.73
N GLY A 499 24.32 -4.06 24.34
CA GLY A 499 23.92 -5.41 24.72
C GLY A 499 23.82 -5.55 26.24
N PHE A 500 22.73 -6.16 26.71
CA PHE A 500 22.57 -6.58 28.09
C PHE A 500 23.44 -7.82 28.33
N GLN A 501 24.43 -7.72 29.22
CA GLN A 501 25.14 -8.90 29.74
C GLN A 501 24.31 -9.52 30.87
N GLY A 502 23.88 -10.77 30.67
CA GLY A 502 23.45 -11.66 31.74
C GLY A 502 21.93 -11.85 31.89
N VAL A 503 21.34 -12.69 31.03
CA VAL A 503 20.42 -13.77 31.42
C VAL A 503 20.49 -14.83 30.32
N THR A 504 20.92 -16.05 30.64
CA THR A 504 20.82 -17.21 29.76
C THR A 504 19.36 -17.61 29.60
N PHE A 505 18.84 -17.59 28.37
CA PHE A 505 17.51 -18.12 28.07
C PHE A 505 17.58 -19.64 28.02
N ASP A 506 16.94 -20.30 28.99
CA ASP A 506 16.69 -21.74 28.93
C ASP A 506 15.62 -21.98 27.84
N GLN A 507 15.94 -22.84 26.86
CA GLN A 507 14.95 -23.26 25.86
C GLN A 507 13.85 -24.11 26.53
N PRO A 508 12.59 -24.04 26.07
CA PRO A 508 11.55 -24.93 26.55
C PRO A 508 11.93 -26.38 26.18
N ARG A 509 12.14 -27.24 27.19
CA ARG A 509 12.32 -28.68 26.99
C ARG A 509 11.09 -29.28 26.29
N PRO A 510 11.26 -30.20 25.33
CA PRO A 510 10.13 -30.93 24.77
C PRO A 510 9.45 -31.78 25.85
N LYS A 511 8.12 -31.81 25.84
CA LYS A 511 7.31 -32.67 26.72
C LYS A 511 7.70 -34.14 26.50
N PRO A 512 7.81 -34.96 27.56
CA PRO A 512 8.01 -36.39 27.40
C PRO A 512 6.78 -37.01 26.74
N SER A 513 7.02 -37.93 25.82
CA SER A 513 6.03 -38.80 25.21
C SER A 513 5.48 -39.75 26.28
N ASP A 514 4.18 -39.71 26.52
CA ASP A 514 3.50 -40.72 27.33
C ASP A 514 3.51 -42.04 26.58
N SER A 515 4.28 -42.99 27.09
CA SER A 515 4.17 -44.42 26.79
C SER A 515 3.70 -45.13 28.05
N THR A 516 2.41 -45.41 28.12
CA THR A 516 1.77 -46.62 28.66
C THR A 516 0.30 -46.57 28.33
#